data_AF-K2A9C9-F1
#
_entry.id   AF-K2A9C9-F1
#
_cell.length_a   1.000
_cell.length_b   1.000
_cell.length_c   1.000
_cell.angle_alpha   90.00
_cell.angle_beta   90.00
_cell.angle_gamma   90.00
#
_symmetry.space_group_name_H-M   'P 1'
#
loop_
_entity.id
_entity.type
_entity.pdbx_description
1 polymer ?
#
loop_
_entity_poly.entity_id
_entity_poly.type
_entity_poly.pdbx_seq_one_letter_code
_entity_poly.pdbx_strand_id
1 'polypeptide(L)'
;MHFFPAVVPFKLGELFFFRFSWEAFSNLPWTLLLLGPALTLIATLLTRNGHKENREIKTQLGYNLWTSIKAGIFEEAAFRWLIFFSLIIGFTLDNWLIGWLSSIGWIGSLLSLPWFSLILAVVGINVLGLVAYAVIESKSTGLFISTICLVILVIVGIFDFTALLIFTKFWYVKVMIPAINWLTLGKLSGQLFGYSWMVGAALISANGKFQDGHSYQGCIGWVNSWVIGMLMFCFVFSFGLPFAMLIHALYDILIKVIVYVDAMIESL
;
A
#
# COMPACT_ATOMS: atom_id res chain seq x y z
N MET A 1 -23.51 12.95 4.78
CA MET A 1 -22.25 12.24 5.08
C MET A 1 -22.53 11.19 6.13
N HIS A 2 -22.15 9.94 5.89
CA HIS A 2 -22.12 8.95 6.96
C HIS A 2 -20.90 9.24 7.83
N PHE A 3 -21.10 9.53 9.11
CA PHE A 3 -20.01 9.66 10.08
C PHE A 3 -19.64 8.28 10.63
N PHE A 4 -18.43 8.17 11.17
CA PHE A 4 -18.05 7.01 11.97
C PHE A 4 -19.13 6.73 13.04
N PRO A 5 -19.57 5.48 13.23
CA PRO A 5 -19.00 4.24 12.68
C PRO A 5 -19.54 3.81 11.30
N ALA A 6 -20.50 4.52 10.70
CA ALA A 6 -21.23 4.08 9.51
C ALA A 6 -20.38 3.96 8.22
N VAL A 7 -19.13 4.46 8.22
CA VAL A 7 -18.21 4.33 7.07
C VAL A 7 -17.48 2.99 7.05
N VAL A 8 -17.41 2.28 8.18
CA VAL A 8 -16.83 0.95 8.25
C VAL A 8 -17.93 -0.06 7.96
N PRO A 9 -17.95 -0.72 6.78
CA PRO A 9 -19.06 -1.59 6.39
C PRO A 9 -19.01 -2.97 7.06
N PHE A 10 -18.04 -3.18 7.95
CA PHE A 10 -17.77 -4.44 8.63
C PHE A 10 -17.93 -4.27 10.13
N LYS A 11 -18.45 -5.29 10.81
CA LYS A 11 -18.31 -5.33 12.27
C LYS A 11 -16.83 -5.62 12.61
N LEU A 12 -16.29 -5.01 13.66
CA LEU A 12 -14.87 -5.15 14.01
C LEU A 12 -14.40 -6.61 14.14
N GLY A 13 -15.29 -7.50 14.63
CA GLY A 13 -15.03 -8.94 14.77
C GLY A 13 -15.46 -9.79 13.56
N GLU A 14 -16.07 -9.21 12.53
CA GLU A 14 -16.63 -9.97 11.42
C GLU A 14 -15.56 -10.77 10.66
N LEU A 15 -14.38 -10.18 10.47
CA LEU A 15 -13.29 -10.83 9.76
C LEU A 15 -12.69 -11.99 10.56
N PHE A 16 -12.94 -12.13 11.87
CA PHE A 16 -12.41 -13.25 12.65
C PHE A 16 -13.21 -14.54 12.49
N PHE A 17 -14.39 -14.48 11.91
CA PHE A 17 -15.21 -15.67 11.71
C PHE A 17 -14.76 -16.44 10.47
N PHE A 18 -14.42 -17.71 10.68
CA PHE A 18 -14.13 -18.64 9.60
C PHE A 18 -15.42 -19.02 8.85
N ARG A 19 -15.48 -18.75 7.54
CA ARG A 19 -16.65 -19.03 6.69
C ARG A 19 -16.22 -19.80 5.45
N PHE A 20 -16.19 -21.12 5.53
CA PHE A 20 -15.78 -21.93 4.38
C PHE A 20 -16.94 -22.16 3.40
N SER A 21 -16.65 -21.98 2.11
CA SER A 21 -17.53 -22.34 1.00
C SER A 21 -16.70 -22.95 -0.14
N TRP A 22 -17.09 -24.14 -0.59
CA TRP A 22 -16.43 -24.80 -1.72
C TRP A 22 -16.52 -23.99 -3.01
N GLU A 23 -17.65 -23.31 -3.23
CA GLU A 23 -17.85 -22.45 -4.39
C GLU A 23 -16.92 -21.24 -4.35
N ALA A 24 -16.80 -20.59 -3.18
CA ALA A 24 -15.85 -19.49 -3.03
C ALA A 24 -14.41 -20.01 -3.22
N PHE A 25 -14.11 -21.19 -2.70
CA PHE A 25 -12.77 -21.78 -2.73
C PHE A 25 -12.31 -22.11 -4.14
N SER A 26 -13.14 -22.79 -4.94
CA SER A 26 -12.82 -23.12 -6.33
C SER A 26 -12.69 -21.89 -7.23
N ASN A 27 -13.36 -20.79 -6.87
CA ASN A 27 -13.36 -19.54 -7.60
C ASN A 27 -12.22 -18.58 -7.25
N LEU A 28 -11.31 -18.97 -6.35
CA LEU A 28 -10.13 -18.16 -6.03
C LEU A 28 -9.10 -18.19 -7.18
N PRO A 29 -8.33 -17.11 -7.38
CA PRO A 29 -7.29 -17.05 -8.41
C PRO A 29 -6.02 -17.80 -7.94
N TRP A 30 -6.13 -19.12 -7.76
CA TRP A 30 -5.06 -20.00 -7.26
C TRP A 30 -3.75 -19.89 -8.04
N THR A 31 -3.82 -19.58 -9.32
CA THR A 31 -2.65 -19.37 -10.17
C THR A 31 -1.75 -18.24 -9.67
N LEU A 32 -2.33 -17.20 -9.04
CA LEU A 32 -1.56 -16.11 -8.44
C LEU A 32 -0.82 -16.57 -7.18
N LEU A 33 -1.38 -17.52 -6.42
CA LEU A 33 -0.71 -18.10 -5.25
C LEU A 33 0.51 -18.93 -5.65
N LEU A 34 0.50 -19.53 -6.84
CA LEU A 34 1.63 -20.33 -7.34
C LEU A 34 2.79 -19.48 -7.88
N LEU A 35 2.57 -18.18 -8.14
CA LEU A 35 3.57 -17.31 -8.73
C LEU A 35 4.84 -17.23 -7.89
N GLY A 36 4.70 -16.98 -6.58
CA GLY A 36 5.86 -16.87 -5.69
C GLY A 36 6.67 -18.15 -5.57
N PRO A 37 6.08 -19.31 -5.24
CA PRO A 37 6.77 -20.59 -5.22
C PRO A 37 7.46 -20.92 -6.55
N ALA A 38 6.81 -20.62 -7.69
CA ALA A 38 7.41 -20.82 -9.01
C ALA A 38 8.61 -19.91 -9.23
N LEU A 39 8.52 -18.62 -8.87
CA LEU A 39 9.63 -17.68 -8.95
C LEU A 39 10.78 -18.05 -8.01
N THR A 40 10.47 -18.50 -6.80
CA THR A 40 11.48 -19.04 -5.86
C THR A 40 12.18 -20.24 -6.45
N LEU A 41 11.44 -21.21 -7.00
CA LEU A 41 12.03 -22.39 -7.64
C LEU A 41 12.94 -22.01 -8.82
N ILE A 42 12.49 -21.08 -9.68
CA ILE A 42 13.32 -20.60 -10.78
C ILE A 42 14.59 -19.91 -10.24
N ALA A 43 14.44 -19.05 -9.22
CA ALA A 43 15.59 -18.37 -8.62
C ALA A 43 16.59 -19.38 -8.05
N THR A 44 16.14 -20.36 -7.26
CA THR A 44 17.00 -21.38 -6.66
C THR A 44 17.71 -22.23 -7.73
N LEU A 45 17.03 -22.57 -8.84
CA LEU A 45 17.67 -23.27 -9.95
C LEU A 45 18.73 -22.43 -10.70
N LEU A 46 18.62 -21.10 -10.67
CA LEU A 46 19.52 -20.18 -11.35
C LEU A 46 20.66 -19.66 -10.47
N THR A 47 20.57 -19.83 -9.15
CA THR A 47 21.55 -19.35 -8.18
C THR A 47 22.16 -20.51 -7.43
N ARG A 48 23.50 -20.59 -7.34
CA ARG A 48 24.16 -21.59 -6.51
C ARG A 48 24.47 -21.06 -5.12
N ASN A 49 24.09 -21.80 -4.09
CA ASN A 49 24.38 -21.41 -2.71
C ASN A 49 25.80 -21.84 -2.32
N GLY A 50 26.38 -21.14 -1.34
CA GLY A 50 27.65 -21.55 -0.74
C GLY A 50 27.49 -22.79 0.15
N HIS A 51 28.55 -23.59 0.34
CA HIS A 51 28.50 -24.78 1.22
C HIS A 51 28.07 -24.43 2.66
N LYS A 52 28.52 -23.28 3.18
CA LYS A 52 28.15 -22.79 4.51
C LYS A 52 26.65 -22.46 4.59
N GLU A 53 26.12 -21.79 3.57
CA GLU A 53 24.70 -21.41 3.47
C GLU A 53 23.80 -22.64 3.39
N ASN A 54 24.16 -23.62 2.56
CA ASN A 54 23.43 -24.90 2.49
C ASN A 54 23.38 -25.63 3.83
N ARG A 55 24.45 -25.58 4.62
CA ARG A 55 24.46 -26.16 5.97
C ARG A 55 23.55 -25.40 6.94
N GLU A 56 23.55 -24.07 6.89
CA GLU A 56 22.68 -23.22 7.72
C GLU A 56 21.20 -23.45 7.39
N ILE A 57 20.81 -23.45 6.12
CA ILE A 57 19.45 -23.74 5.66
C ILE A 57 18.95 -25.08 6.23
N LYS A 58 19.79 -26.12 6.17
CA LYS A 58 19.42 -27.46 6.64
C LYS A 58 19.22 -27.54 8.14
N THR A 59 20.13 -26.95 8.89
CA THR A 59 20.09 -27.00 10.36
C THR A 59 19.00 -26.13 10.97
N GLN A 60 18.58 -25.09 10.25
CA GLN A 60 17.61 -24.12 10.74
C GLN A 60 16.19 -24.32 10.21
N LEU A 61 15.91 -25.36 9.41
CA LEU A 61 14.59 -25.55 8.78
C LEU A 61 13.44 -25.47 9.80
N GLY A 62 13.50 -26.23 10.90
CA GLY A 62 12.43 -26.23 11.90
C GLY A 62 12.20 -24.86 12.56
N TYR A 63 13.29 -24.15 12.87
CA TYR A 63 13.23 -22.79 13.43
C TYR A 63 12.65 -21.80 12.41
N ASN A 64 13.04 -21.91 11.14
CA ASN A 64 12.59 -21.05 10.06
C ASN A 64 11.11 -21.27 9.74
N LEU A 65 10.63 -22.52 9.74
CA LEU A 65 9.21 -22.85 9.56
C LEU A 65 8.36 -22.26 10.70
N TRP A 66 8.79 -22.44 11.94
CA TRP A 66 8.04 -21.91 13.08
C TRP A 66 7.99 -20.38 13.12
N THR A 67 9.12 -19.74 12.81
CA THR A 67 9.22 -18.27 12.73
C THR A 67 8.30 -17.74 11.64
N SER A 68 8.28 -18.41 10.47
CA SER A 68 7.40 -18.05 9.37
C SER A 68 5.91 -18.20 9.71
N ILE A 69 5.50 -19.30 10.35
CA ILE A 69 4.09 -19.46 10.78
C ILE A 69 3.67 -18.30 11.69
N LYS A 70 4.51 -17.93 12.66
CA LYS A 70 4.26 -16.78 13.53
C LYS A 70 4.19 -15.48 12.74
N ALA A 71 5.14 -15.25 11.85
CA ALA A 71 5.18 -14.07 11.01
C ALA A 71 3.88 -13.95 10.19
N GLY A 72 3.47 -15.01 9.49
CA GLY A 72 2.22 -15.01 8.72
C GLY A 72 0.99 -14.68 9.57
N ILE A 73 0.87 -15.25 10.78
CA ILE A 73 -0.24 -14.92 11.70
C ILE A 73 -0.22 -13.43 12.09
N PHE A 74 0.92 -12.93 12.55
CA PHE A 74 1.03 -11.55 13.03
C PHE A 74 0.90 -10.54 11.88
N GLU A 75 1.44 -10.84 10.71
CA GLU A 75 1.33 -9.99 9.53
C GLU A 75 -0.10 -9.91 9.03
N GLU A 76 -0.83 -11.03 8.96
CA GLU A 76 -2.26 -10.97 8.61
C GLU A 76 -3.07 -10.17 9.64
N ALA A 77 -2.85 -10.39 10.94
CA ALA A 77 -3.51 -9.59 11.98
C ALA A 77 -3.18 -8.09 11.90
N ALA A 78 -1.91 -7.76 11.63
CA ALA A 78 -1.46 -6.38 11.54
C ALA A 78 -2.00 -5.69 10.28
N PHE A 79 -1.76 -6.27 9.09
CA PHE A 79 -2.02 -5.59 7.84
C PHE A 79 -3.47 -5.73 7.37
N ARG A 80 -4.12 -6.88 7.59
CA ARG A 80 -5.47 -7.14 7.03
C ARG A 80 -6.58 -6.82 8.03
N TRP A 81 -6.21 -6.59 9.28
CA TRP A 81 -7.13 -6.12 10.31
C TRP A 81 -6.70 -4.76 10.89
N LEU A 82 -5.68 -4.69 11.75
CA LEU A 82 -5.40 -3.46 12.50
C LEU A 82 -5.14 -2.24 11.60
N ILE A 83 -4.13 -2.32 10.73
CA ILE A 83 -3.73 -1.24 9.82
C ILE A 83 -4.84 -0.94 8.83
N PHE A 84 -5.49 -1.96 8.28
CA PHE A 84 -6.62 -1.78 7.35
C PHE A 84 -7.75 -0.96 7.98
N PHE A 85 -8.22 -1.33 9.18
CA PHE A 85 -9.28 -0.57 9.86
C PHE A 85 -8.81 0.83 10.28
N SER A 86 -7.57 0.98 10.78
CA SER A 86 -7.00 2.29 11.10
C SER A 86 -6.93 3.20 9.88
N LEU A 87 -6.61 2.67 8.70
CA LEU A 87 -6.57 3.44 7.46
C LEU A 87 -7.97 3.84 6.97
N ILE A 88 -8.99 3.00 7.15
CA ILE A 88 -10.39 3.41 6.87
C ILE A 88 -10.75 4.63 7.73
N ILE A 89 -10.41 4.60 9.02
CA ILE A 89 -10.65 5.72 9.93
C ILE A 89 -9.87 6.95 9.47
N GLY A 90 -8.57 6.80 9.17
CA GLY A 90 -7.71 7.87 8.65
C GLY A 90 -8.31 8.55 7.41
N PHE A 91 -8.60 7.77 6.36
CA PHE A 91 -9.21 8.30 5.14
C PHE A 91 -10.60 8.93 5.37
N THR A 92 -11.35 8.44 6.35
CA THR A 92 -12.64 9.02 6.74
C THR A 92 -12.49 10.39 7.38
N LEU A 93 -11.55 10.52 8.32
CA LEU A 93 -11.24 11.79 8.97
C LEU A 93 -10.70 12.79 7.95
N ASP A 94 -9.82 12.35 7.05
CA ASP A 94 -9.30 13.19 5.97
C ASP A 94 -10.43 13.69 5.07
N ASN A 95 -11.30 12.78 4.60
CA ASN A 95 -12.41 13.14 3.72
C ASN A 95 -13.43 14.06 4.42
N TRP A 96 -13.69 13.86 5.71
CA TRP A 96 -14.54 14.75 6.50
C TRP A 96 -13.91 16.14 6.66
N LEU A 97 -12.64 16.21 7.05
CA LEU A 97 -11.92 17.46 7.26
C LEU A 97 -11.91 18.30 5.99
N ILE A 98 -11.63 17.68 4.83
CA ILE A 98 -11.66 18.36 3.53
C ILE A 98 -13.07 18.88 3.23
N GLY A 99 -14.10 18.06 3.43
CA GLY A 99 -15.47 18.47 3.15
C GLY A 99 -15.91 19.63 4.04
N TRP A 100 -15.51 19.62 5.31
CA TRP A 100 -15.74 20.73 6.23
C TRP A 100 -14.99 21.99 5.80
N LEU A 101 -13.68 21.90 5.53
CA LEU A 101 -12.88 23.02 5.03
C LEU A 101 -13.44 23.61 3.73
N SER A 102 -13.85 22.75 2.79
CA SER A 102 -14.44 23.16 1.51
C SER A 102 -15.79 23.85 1.65
N SER A 103 -16.51 23.61 2.75
CA SER A 103 -17.79 24.27 3.01
C SER A 103 -17.66 25.70 3.54
N ILE A 104 -16.45 26.08 3.98
CA ILE A 104 -16.14 27.46 4.36
C ILE A 104 -15.91 28.26 3.07
N GLY A 105 -16.83 29.16 2.71
CA GLY A 105 -16.92 29.73 1.35
C GLY A 105 -15.62 30.32 0.77
N TRP A 106 -14.82 31.03 1.57
CA TRP A 106 -13.53 31.57 1.09
C TRP A 106 -12.47 30.47 0.92
N ILE A 107 -12.47 29.44 1.77
CA ILE A 107 -11.59 28.27 1.63
C ILE A 107 -12.01 27.47 0.40
N GLY A 108 -13.30 27.16 0.23
CA GLY A 108 -13.78 26.46 -0.97
C GLY A 108 -13.41 27.19 -2.26
N SER A 109 -13.48 28.53 -2.27
CA SER A 109 -13.04 29.36 -3.39
C SER A 109 -11.53 29.25 -3.62
N LEU A 110 -10.70 29.31 -2.57
CA LEU A 110 -9.26 29.07 -2.68
C LEU A 110 -8.96 27.67 -3.22
N LEU A 111 -9.63 26.64 -2.70
CA LEU A 111 -9.44 25.25 -3.10
C LEU A 111 -9.80 24.99 -4.56
N SER A 112 -10.74 25.76 -5.11
CA SER A 112 -11.13 25.69 -6.52
C SER A 112 -10.16 26.38 -7.48
N LEU A 113 -9.17 27.12 -6.98
CA LEU A 113 -8.17 27.77 -7.83
C LEU A 113 -7.34 26.72 -8.58
N PRO A 114 -6.87 27.04 -9.79
CA PRO A 114 -5.94 26.19 -10.52
C PRO A 114 -4.55 26.28 -9.85
N TRP A 115 -4.38 25.60 -8.70
CA TRP A 115 -3.18 25.65 -7.88
C TRP A 115 -1.90 25.37 -8.66
N PHE A 116 -1.98 24.52 -9.69
CA PHE A 116 -0.86 24.30 -10.61
C PHE A 116 -0.37 25.60 -11.28
N SER A 117 -1.29 26.45 -11.75
CA SER A 117 -0.96 27.76 -12.33
C SER A 117 -0.40 28.72 -11.26
N LEU A 118 -0.90 28.65 -10.03
CA LEU A 118 -0.42 29.47 -8.92
C LEU A 118 1.01 29.05 -8.50
N ILE A 119 1.27 27.75 -8.37
CA ILE A 119 2.58 27.19 -8.05
C ILE A 119 3.58 27.56 -9.14
N LEU A 120 3.23 27.37 -10.42
CA LEU A 120 4.11 27.77 -11.54
C LEU A 120 4.39 29.27 -11.54
N ALA A 121 3.39 30.11 -11.24
CA ALA A 121 3.58 31.55 -11.13
C ALA A 121 4.50 31.92 -9.95
N VAL A 122 4.30 31.34 -8.77
CA VAL A 122 5.12 31.61 -7.57
C VAL A 122 6.57 31.12 -7.76
N VAL A 123 6.76 29.94 -8.35
CA VAL A 123 8.10 29.43 -8.73
C VAL A 123 8.76 30.37 -9.75
N GLY A 124 8.02 30.80 -10.78
CA GLY A 124 8.50 31.77 -11.76
C GLY A 124 8.94 33.09 -11.14
N ILE A 125 8.14 33.66 -10.23
CA ILE A 125 8.49 34.90 -9.52
C ILE A 125 9.69 34.69 -8.58
N ASN A 126 9.79 33.53 -7.92
CA ASN A 126 10.93 33.21 -7.06
C ASN A 126 12.24 33.13 -7.88
N VAL A 127 12.21 32.46 -9.02
CA VAL A 127 13.35 32.39 -9.96
C VAL A 127 13.72 33.78 -10.46
N LEU A 128 12.74 34.62 -10.84
CA LEU A 128 12.99 36.01 -11.24
C LEU A 128 13.60 36.85 -10.10
N GLY A 129 13.16 36.65 -8.86
CA GLY A 129 13.73 37.29 -7.67
C GLY A 129 15.17 36.87 -7.38
N LEU A 130 15.49 35.59 -7.56
CA LEU A 130 16.85 35.05 -7.44
C LEU A 130 17.76 35.56 -8.57
N VAL A 131 17.25 35.65 -9.79
CA VAL A 131 17.98 36.25 -10.93
C VAL A 131 18.22 37.74 -10.67
N ALA A 132 17.22 38.48 -10.19
CA ALA A 132 17.38 39.88 -9.81
C ALA A 132 18.42 40.05 -8.68
N TYR A 133 18.43 39.16 -7.69
CA TYR A 133 19.46 39.14 -6.63
C TYR A 133 20.87 38.90 -7.18
N ALA A 134 21.00 38.00 -8.17
CA ALA A 134 22.29 37.64 -8.74
C ALA A 134 22.82 38.67 -9.76
N VAL A 135 21.94 39.42 -10.43
CA VAL A 135 22.29 40.26 -11.60
C VAL A 135 22.16 41.77 -11.32
N ILE A 136 21.31 42.21 -10.39
CA ILE A 136 21.02 43.64 -10.15
C ILE A 136 21.71 44.11 -8.85
N GLU A 137 22.30 45.31 -8.85
CA GLU A 137 23.08 45.89 -7.73
C GLU A 137 22.33 45.96 -6.39
N SER A 138 20.99 45.93 -6.39
CA SER A 138 20.16 45.97 -5.17
C SER A 138 19.94 44.59 -4.57
N LYS A 139 20.98 44.05 -3.91
CA LYS A 139 20.95 42.76 -3.21
C LYS A 139 19.83 42.66 -2.17
N SER A 140 19.42 43.76 -1.54
CA SER A 140 18.35 43.78 -0.54
C SER A 140 16.96 43.54 -1.15
N THR A 141 16.71 44.05 -2.36
CA THR A 141 15.41 43.91 -3.04
C THR A 141 15.22 42.49 -3.57
N GLY A 142 16.27 41.91 -4.17
CA GLY A 142 16.22 40.52 -4.65
C GLY A 142 16.02 39.51 -3.50
N LEU A 143 16.72 39.71 -2.37
CA LEU A 143 16.57 38.86 -1.19
C LEU A 143 15.16 38.95 -0.59
N PHE A 144 14.60 40.16 -0.52
CA PHE A 144 13.25 40.40 -0.03
C PHE A 144 12.18 39.71 -0.90
N ILE A 145 12.26 39.86 -2.23
CA ILE A 145 11.35 39.21 -3.18
C ILE A 145 11.46 37.69 -3.07
N SER A 146 12.68 37.14 -3.03
CA SER A 146 12.90 35.70 -2.89
C SER A 146 12.34 35.16 -1.57
N THR A 147 12.50 35.89 -0.47
CA THR A 147 12.01 35.49 0.86
C THR A 147 10.48 35.50 0.89
N ILE A 148 9.84 36.55 0.36
CA ILE A 148 8.37 36.61 0.24
C ILE A 148 7.85 35.46 -0.62
N CYS A 149 8.48 35.22 -1.78
CA CYS A 149 8.05 34.14 -2.66
C CYS A 149 8.21 32.77 -2.01
N LEU A 150 9.28 32.54 -1.22
CA LEU A 150 9.47 31.31 -0.46
C LEU A 150 8.41 31.14 0.62
N VAL A 151 8.09 32.19 1.38
CA VAL A 151 7.01 32.17 2.38
C VAL A 151 5.66 31.89 1.72
N ILE A 152 5.37 32.52 0.58
CA ILE A 152 4.18 32.22 -0.22
C ILE A 152 4.21 30.76 -0.71
N LEU A 153 5.35 30.23 -1.15
CA LEU A 153 5.49 28.84 -1.58
C LEU A 153 5.24 27.85 -0.44
N VAL A 154 5.71 28.15 0.77
CA VAL A 154 5.44 27.34 1.96
C VAL A 154 3.96 27.40 2.32
N ILE A 155 3.34 28.59 2.30
CA ILE A 155 1.91 28.76 2.56
C ILE A 155 1.08 28.02 1.49
N VAL A 156 1.41 28.20 0.21
CA VAL A 156 0.76 27.50 -0.91
C VAL A 156 0.96 26.00 -0.77
N GLY A 157 2.14 25.52 -0.40
CA GLY A 157 2.40 24.09 -0.14
C GLY A 157 1.59 23.54 1.03
N ILE A 158 1.34 24.33 2.08
CA ILE A 158 0.44 23.97 3.18
C ILE A 158 -1.02 23.90 2.69
N PHE A 159 -1.46 24.82 1.82
CA PHE A 159 -2.80 24.79 1.21
C PHE A 159 -2.96 23.70 0.13
N ASP A 160 -1.88 23.32 -0.53
CA ASP A 160 -1.81 22.24 -1.53
C ASP A 160 -2.08 20.85 -0.92
N PHE A 161 -2.14 20.76 0.42
CA PHE A 161 -2.63 19.57 1.12
C PHE A 161 -4.03 19.13 0.63
N THR A 162 -4.88 20.07 0.23
CA THR A 162 -6.20 19.71 -0.29
C THR A 162 -6.14 19.25 -1.74
N ALA A 163 -5.30 19.84 -2.59
CA ALA A 163 -5.08 19.34 -3.94
C ALA A 163 -4.41 17.97 -3.93
N LEU A 164 -3.47 17.74 -2.98
CA LEU A 164 -2.87 16.44 -2.71
C LEU A 164 -3.95 15.41 -2.33
N LEU A 165 -4.96 15.78 -1.54
CA LEU A 165 -6.04 14.88 -1.15
C LEU A 165 -7.08 14.66 -2.27
N ILE A 166 -7.41 15.69 -3.06
CA ILE A 166 -8.21 15.54 -4.29
C ILE A 166 -7.48 14.60 -5.26
N PHE A 167 -6.18 14.81 -5.43
CA PHE A 167 -5.31 13.95 -6.22
C PHE A 167 -5.24 12.55 -5.63
N THR A 168 -5.18 12.40 -4.30
CA THR A 168 -5.19 11.09 -3.63
C THR A 168 -6.48 10.34 -3.94
N LYS A 169 -7.64 10.99 -3.81
CA LYS A 169 -8.92 10.39 -4.18
C LYS A 169 -8.96 10.05 -5.67
N PHE A 170 -8.50 10.93 -6.54
CA PHE A 170 -8.40 10.68 -7.98
C PHE A 170 -7.52 9.47 -8.27
N TRP A 171 -6.32 9.42 -7.71
CA TRP A 171 -5.35 8.34 -7.84
C TRP A 171 -5.96 7.00 -7.42
N TYR A 172 -6.62 6.95 -6.27
CA TYR A 172 -7.30 5.73 -5.86
C TYR A 172 -8.47 5.36 -6.76
N VAL A 173 -9.42 6.27 -6.97
CA VAL A 173 -10.69 5.96 -7.66
C VAL A 173 -10.50 5.71 -9.16
N LYS A 174 -9.58 6.44 -9.81
CA LYS A 174 -9.41 6.41 -11.27
C LYS A 174 -8.27 5.50 -11.72
N VAL A 175 -7.26 5.27 -10.89
CA VAL A 175 -6.08 4.50 -11.27
C VAL A 175 -6.00 3.21 -10.48
N MET A 176 -5.78 3.32 -9.16
CA MET A 176 -5.43 2.16 -8.36
C MET A 176 -6.57 1.17 -8.20
N ILE A 177 -7.78 1.60 -7.81
CA ILE A 177 -8.93 0.71 -7.61
C ILE A 177 -9.25 -0.09 -8.88
N PRO A 178 -9.38 0.52 -10.08
CA PRO A 178 -9.54 -0.24 -11.32
C PRO A 178 -8.40 -1.23 -11.58
N ALA A 179 -7.14 -0.81 -11.37
CA ALA A 179 -5.98 -1.67 -11.57
C ALA A 179 -5.99 -2.89 -10.62
N ILE A 180 -6.33 -2.69 -9.34
CA ILE A 180 -6.43 -3.78 -8.36
C ILE A 180 -7.57 -4.73 -8.73
N ASN A 181 -8.70 -4.17 -9.15
CA ASN A 181 -9.83 -4.99 -9.54
C ASN A 181 -9.47 -5.89 -10.73
N TRP A 182 -8.77 -5.33 -11.72
CA TRP A 182 -8.24 -6.11 -12.84
C TRP A 182 -7.27 -7.19 -12.37
N LEU A 183 -6.28 -6.84 -11.55
CA LEU A 183 -5.28 -7.78 -11.04
C LEU A 183 -5.90 -8.94 -10.23
N THR A 184 -6.92 -8.64 -9.43
CA THR A 184 -7.64 -9.62 -8.61
C THR A 184 -8.76 -10.33 -9.38
N LEU A 185 -8.81 -10.18 -10.71
CA LEU A 185 -9.82 -10.79 -11.59
C LEU A 185 -11.26 -10.49 -11.15
N GLY A 186 -11.49 -9.29 -10.63
CA GLY A 186 -12.78 -8.83 -10.14
C GLY A 186 -13.19 -9.35 -8.76
N LYS A 187 -12.38 -10.18 -8.10
CA LYS A 187 -12.77 -10.86 -6.84
C LYS A 187 -12.92 -9.89 -5.66
N LEU A 188 -12.25 -8.74 -5.70
CA LEU A 188 -12.41 -7.66 -4.73
C LEU A 188 -13.38 -6.56 -5.19
N SER A 189 -14.12 -6.74 -6.29
CA SER A 189 -14.97 -5.67 -6.84
C SER A 189 -16.00 -5.16 -5.83
N GLY A 190 -16.55 -6.06 -4.99
CA GLY A 190 -17.49 -5.68 -3.93
C GLY A 190 -16.86 -4.73 -2.91
N GLN A 191 -15.64 -5.01 -2.48
CA GLN A 191 -14.92 -4.19 -1.49
C GLN A 191 -14.37 -2.90 -2.10
N LEU A 192 -13.94 -2.95 -3.35
CA LEU A 192 -13.33 -1.84 -4.06
C LEU A 192 -14.37 -0.80 -4.55
N PHE A 193 -15.55 -1.26 -4.99
CA PHE A 193 -16.58 -0.39 -5.60
C PHE A 193 -17.91 -0.39 -4.85
N GLY A 194 -18.22 -1.42 -4.06
CA GLY A 194 -19.52 -1.54 -3.36
C GLY A 194 -19.63 -0.70 -2.10
N TYR A 195 -18.52 -0.13 -1.62
CA TYR A 195 -18.47 0.73 -0.44
C TYR A 195 -17.92 2.12 -0.79
N SER A 196 -17.66 2.93 0.23
CA SER A 196 -16.91 4.18 0.05
C SER A 196 -15.53 3.92 -0.54
N TRP A 197 -15.04 4.83 -1.40
CA TRP A 197 -13.69 4.80 -1.96
C TRP A 197 -12.58 4.67 -0.89
N MET A 198 -12.87 5.10 0.33
CA MET A 198 -11.98 5.03 1.50
C MET A 198 -11.67 3.58 1.89
N VAL A 199 -12.61 2.65 1.70
CA VAL A 199 -12.40 1.21 1.95
C VAL A 199 -11.41 0.64 0.94
N GLY A 200 -11.60 0.94 -0.34
CA GLY A 200 -10.66 0.56 -1.40
C GLY A 200 -9.28 1.17 -1.19
N ALA A 201 -9.20 2.47 -0.87
CA ALA A 201 -7.94 3.14 -0.57
C ALA A 201 -7.22 2.54 0.64
N ALA A 202 -7.95 2.22 1.72
CA ALA A 202 -7.41 1.57 2.90
C ALA A 202 -6.86 0.17 2.62
N LEU A 203 -7.58 -0.63 1.84
CA LEU A 203 -7.14 -1.96 1.40
C LEU A 203 -5.82 -1.85 0.64
N ILE A 204 -5.76 -0.94 -0.32
CA ILE A 204 -4.58 -0.74 -1.17
C ILE A 204 -3.39 -0.23 -0.36
N SER A 205 -3.63 0.74 0.51
CA SER A 205 -2.60 1.34 1.37
C SER A 205 -2.06 0.34 2.40
N ALA A 206 -2.93 -0.46 3.01
CA ALA A 206 -2.52 -1.50 3.95
C ALA A 206 -1.61 -2.53 3.26
N ASN A 207 -1.95 -2.90 2.03
CA ASN A 207 -1.13 -3.80 1.24
C ASN A 207 0.20 -3.17 0.78
N GLY A 208 0.20 -1.87 0.45
CA GLY A 208 1.44 -1.12 0.19
C GLY A 208 2.40 -1.17 1.37
N LYS A 209 1.91 -0.97 2.59
CA LYS A 209 2.73 -1.10 3.80
C LYS A 209 3.24 -2.52 4.04
N PHE A 210 2.44 -3.54 3.74
CA PHE A 210 2.87 -4.94 3.80
C PHE A 210 4.02 -5.21 2.83
N GLN A 211 3.89 -4.73 1.59
CA GLN A 211 4.91 -4.80 0.56
C GLN A 211 6.21 -4.09 0.97
N ASP A 212 6.12 -2.90 1.58
CA ASP A 212 7.31 -2.16 2.03
C ASP A 212 8.12 -2.97 3.05
N GLY A 213 7.42 -3.71 3.93
CA GLY A 213 8.03 -4.66 4.86
C GLY A 213 8.81 -5.79 4.19
N HIS A 214 8.56 -6.05 2.90
CA HIS A 214 9.19 -7.09 2.09
C HIS A 214 10.19 -6.56 1.05
N SER A 215 10.49 -5.25 1.06
CA SER A 215 11.43 -4.61 0.15
C SER A 215 12.85 -5.22 0.20
N TYR A 216 13.24 -5.82 1.32
CA TYR A 216 14.52 -6.53 1.50
C TYR A 216 14.67 -7.76 0.58
N GLN A 217 13.58 -8.25 -0.03
CA GLN A 217 13.59 -9.38 -0.96
C GLN A 217 13.92 -8.98 -2.41
N GLY A 218 14.26 -7.71 -2.64
CA GLY A 218 14.52 -7.16 -3.97
C GLY A 218 13.26 -6.92 -4.79
N CYS A 219 13.42 -6.52 -6.05
CA CYS A 219 12.29 -6.10 -6.91
C CYS A 219 11.24 -7.22 -7.12
N ILE A 220 11.70 -8.46 -7.36
CA ILE A 220 10.79 -9.60 -7.59
C ILE A 220 9.98 -9.91 -6.32
N GLY A 221 10.64 -10.00 -5.16
CA GLY A 221 9.95 -10.22 -3.89
C GLY A 221 9.03 -9.05 -3.50
N TRP A 222 9.43 -7.82 -3.81
CA TRP A 222 8.61 -6.62 -3.61
C TRP A 222 7.34 -6.64 -4.48
N VAL A 223 7.41 -7.01 -5.76
CA VAL A 223 6.20 -7.17 -6.60
C VAL A 223 5.35 -8.35 -6.12
N ASN A 224 5.99 -9.49 -5.83
CA ASN A 224 5.29 -10.70 -5.42
C ASN A 224 4.55 -10.54 -4.09
N SER A 225 5.19 -9.96 -3.08
CA SER A 225 4.56 -9.68 -1.77
C SER A 225 3.31 -8.81 -1.92
N TRP A 226 3.33 -7.85 -2.85
CA TRP A 226 2.16 -7.03 -3.10
C TRP A 226 1.01 -7.81 -3.77
N VAL A 227 1.30 -8.62 -4.79
CA VAL A 227 0.28 -9.46 -5.46
C VAL A 227 -0.31 -10.47 -4.46
N ILE A 228 0.53 -11.18 -3.72
CA ILE A 228 0.11 -12.15 -2.71
C ILE A 228 -0.67 -11.46 -1.60
N GLY A 229 -0.25 -10.27 -1.18
CA GLY A 229 -0.97 -9.53 -0.15
C GLY A 229 -2.38 -9.10 -0.56
N MET A 230 -2.62 -8.78 -1.85
CA MET A 230 -3.97 -8.56 -2.38
C MET A 230 -4.79 -9.85 -2.39
N LEU A 231 -4.16 -10.97 -2.71
CA LEU A 231 -4.80 -12.28 -2.66
C LEU A 231 -5.19 -12.65 -1.22
N MET A 232 -4.37 -12.31 -0.23
CA MET A 232 -4.73 -12.48 1.19
C MET A 232 -5.97 -11.69 1.56
N PHE A 233 -6.16 -10.46 1.06
CA PHE A 233 -7.43 -9.75 1.22
C PHE A 233 -8.61 -10.50 0.58
N CYS A 234 -8.43 -11.14 -0.59
CA CYS A 234 -9.48 -11.98 -1.18
C CYS A 234 -9.87 -13.12 -0.23
N PHE A 235 -8.88 -13.75 0.41
CA PHE A 235 -9.12 -14.81 1.39
C PHE A 235 -9.82 -14.29 2.65
N VAL A 236 -9.40 -13.14 3.18
CA VAL A 236 -10.04 -12.50 4.34
C VAL A 236 -11.51 -12.22 4.07
N PHE A 237 -11.86 -11.64 2.92
CA PHE A 237 -13.25 -11.31 2.62
C PHE A 237 -14.11 -12.51 2.21
N SER A 238 -13.49 -13.60 1.72
CA SER A 238 -14.22 -14.80 1.32
C SER A 238 -14.40 -15.80 2.47
N PHE A 239 -13.40 -15.94 3.33
CA PHE A 239 -13.33 -17.01 4.35
C PHE A 239 -13.03 -16.53 5.76
N GLY A 240 -12.59 -15.28 5.93
CA GLY A 240 -12.15 -14.74 7.21
C GLY A 240 -10.62 -14.75 7.39
N LEU A 241 -10.18 -13.95 8.34
CA LEU A 241 -8.80 -13.73 8.75
C LEU A 241 -8.07 -15.01 9.18
N PRO A 242 -8.66 -15.94 9.96
CA PRO A 242 -7.96 -17.18 10.32
C PRO A 242 -7.61 -18.04 9.10
N PHE A 243 -8.43 -18.02 8.04
CA PHE A 243 -8.13 -18.73 6.81
C PHE A 243 -6.97 -18.08 6.05
N ALA A 244 -6.94 -16.74 5.96
CA ALA A 244 -5.82 -16.03 5.36
C ALA A 244 -4.50 -16.29 6.12
N MET A 245 -4.53 -16.31 7.45
CA MET A 245 -3.37 -16.68 8.30
C MET A 245 -2.87 -18.09 7.97
N LEU A 246 -3.79 -19.06 7.84
CA LEU A 246 -3.45 -20.43 7.48
C LEU A 246 -2.80 -20.49 6.08
N ILE A 247 -3.41 -19.86 5.07
CA ILE A 247 -2.88 -19.88 3.71
C ILE A 247 -1.52 -19.18 3.62
N HIS A 248 -1.34 -18.06 4.32
CA HIS A 248 -0.04 -17.38 4.39
C HIS A 248 1.03 -18.30 5.01
N ALA A 249 0.74 -18.91 6.16
CA ALA A 249 1.66 -19.84 6.80
C ALA A 249 2.03 -21.01 5.86
N LEU A 250 1.04 -21.62 5.17
CA LEU A 250 1.29 -22.70 4.21
C LEU A 250 2.13 -22.23 3.00
N TYR A 251 1.85 -21.03 2.51
CA TYR A 251 2.56 -20.42 1.40
C TYR A 251 4.04 -20.22 1.72
N ASP A 252 4.37 -19.70 2.90
CA ASP A 252 5.75 -19.54 3.31
C ASP A 252 6.45 -20.88 3.55
N ILE A 253 5.76 -21.84 4.19
CA ILE A 253 6.28 -23.19 4.40
C ILE A 253 6.70 -23.79 3.05
N LEU A 254 5.85 -23.65 2.03
CA LEU A 254 6.16 -24.13 0.69
C LEU A 254 7.43 -23.49 0.12
N ILE A 255 7.58 -22.16 0.23
CA ILE A 255 8.80 -21.45 -0.20
C ILE A 255 10.03 -21.97 0.55
N LYS A 256 9.94 -22.15 1.87
CA LYS A 256 11.07 -22.65 2.69
C LYS A 256 11.42 -24.10 2.36
N VAL A 257 10.44 -24.94 2.05
CA VAL A 257 10.67 -26.32 1.62
C VAL A 257 11.38 -26.34 0.26
N ILE A 258 11.00 -25.49 -0.70
CA ILE A 258 11.69 -25.39 -2.00
C ILE A 258 13.16 -25.06 -1.79
N VAL A 259 13.46 -24.01 -1.01
CA VAL A 259 14.84 -23.60 -0.70
C VAL A 259 15.62 -24.70 0.03
N TYR A 260 14.97 -25.42 0.95
CA TYR A 260 15.61 -26.54 1.65
C TYR A 260 15.95 -27.71 0.73
N VAL A 261 15.03 -28.09 -0.17
CA VAL A 261 15.24 -29.18 -1.13
C VAL A 261 16.39 -28.83 -2.08
N ASP A 262 16.43 -27.60 -2.57
CA ASP A 262 17.53 -27.10 -3.39
C ASP A 262 18.89 -27.23 -2.67
N ALA A 263 18.98 -26.72 -1.43
CA ALA A 263 20.18 -26.85 -0.59
C ALA A 263 20.59 -28.30 -0.29
N MET A 264 19.63 -29.24 -0.28
CA MET A 264 19.91 -30.66 -0.15
C MET A 264 20.51 -31.24 -1.44
N ILE A 265 19.97 -30.87 -2.61
CA ILE A 265 20.46 -31.34 -3.91
C ILE A 265 21.88 -30.81 -4.17
N GLU A 266 22.14 -29.53 -3.92
CA GLU A 266 23.46 -28.91 -4.16
C GLU A 266 24.59 -29.45 -3.26
N SER A 267 24.24 -30.21 -2.23
CA SER A 267 25.20 -30.79 -1.29
C SER A 267 25.59 -32.23 -1.58
N LEU A 268 24.92 -32.87 -2.56
CA LEU A 268 25.24 -34.22 -3.05
C LEU A 268 26.44 -34.16 -3.98
#